data_AF-A0A931FKV6-F1
#
_entry.id   AF-A0A931FKV6-F1
#
_cell.length_a   1.000
_cell.length_b   1.000
_cell.length_c   1.000
_cell.angle_alpha   90.00
_cell.angle_beta   90.00
_cell.angle_gamma   90.00
#
_symmetry.space_group_name_H-M   'P 1'
#
loop_
_entity.id
_entity.type
_entity.pdbx_description
1 polymer ?
#
loop_
_entity_poly.entity_id
_entity_poly.type
_entity_poly.pdbx_seq_one_letter_code
_entity_poly.pdbx_strand_id
1 'polypeptide(L)'
;MPPVLVRRISRRFGLAVLLLVLGSAVAAVAASLSLFTASYDSARVRIDWEVNTEADVTSFDLARKTSTETSYSALTNVTPNGQRRYTFYDANVFRTASGGAPTPALGGGPVTYRLTIHGPGGDQSFLTVLAGTPSSVQRSWGTIKSMFR
;
A
#
# COMPACT_ATOMS: atom_id res chain seq x y z
N MET A 1 8.15 36.36 64.35
CA MET A 1 8.14 36.43 62.87
C MET A 1 9.60 36.46 62.39
N PRO A 2 10.04 35.77 61.32
CA PRO A 2 9.30 35.12 60.22
C PRO A 2 9.72 33.65 59.90
N PRO A 3 9.02 32.94 58.98
CA PRO A 3 9.37 31.60 58.51
C PRO A 3 10.11 31.65 57.17
N VAL A 4 11.23 30.95 57.02
CA VAL A 4 11.92 30.81 55.71
C VAL A 4 12.42 29.37 55.55
N LEU A 5 11.52 28.43 55.26
CA LEU A 5 11.91 27.06 54.92
C LEU A 5 10.87 26.35 54.05
N VAL A 6 10.35 27.03 53.01
CA VAL A 6 9.44 26.39 52.03
C VAL A 6 9.93 26.53 50.58
N ARG A 7 10.97 27.33 50.32
CA ARG A 7 11.29 27.76 48.95
C ARG A 7 12.19 26.81 48.12
N ARG A 8 12.78 25.77 48.73
CA ARG A 8 13.71 24.84 48.03
C ARG A 8 13.07 23.56 47.47
N ILE A 9 11.96 23.09 48.04
CA ILE A 9 11.34 21.80 47.67
C ILE A 9 10.51 21.93 46.37
N SER A 10 9.88 23.09 46.15
CA SER A 10 9.08 23.39 44.96
C SER A 10 9.88 23.45 43.66
N ARG A 11 11.19 23.73 43.69
CA ARG A 11 12.05 23.75 42.49
C ARG A 11 12.38 22.36 41.97
N ARG A 12 12.50 21.34 42.83
CA ARG A 12 12.80 19.96 42.41
C ARG A 12 11.57 19.25 41.86
N PHE A 13 10.40 19.52 42.42
CA PHE A 13 9.12 19.05 41.89
C PHE A 13 8.78 19.64 40.53
N GLY A 14 9.05 20.94 40.32
CA GLY A 14 8.84 21.59 39.02
C GLY A 14 9.70 20.98 37.91
N LEU A 15 10.94 20.61 38.21
CA LEU A 15 11.87 20.00 37.24
C LEU A 15 11.49 18.54 36.91
N ALA A 16 10.99 17.78 37.90
CA ALA A 16 10.48 16.43 37.69
C ALA A 16 9.18 16.42 36.87
N VAL A 17 8.25 17.35 37.13
CA VAL A 17 7.02 17.51 36.34
C VAL A 17 7.34 18.00 34.93
N LEU A 18 8.30 18.90 34.75
CA LEU A 18 8.75 19.36 33.43
C LEU A 18 9.38 18.20 32.63
N LEU A 19 10.22 17.36 33.26
CA LEU A 19 10.80 16.17 32.61
C LEU A 19 9.74 15.10 32.27
N LEU A 20 8.69 14.95 33.09
CA LEU A 20 7.57 14.04 32.83
C LEU A 20 6.71 14.53 31.64
N VAL A 21 6.50 15.84 31.51
CA VAL A 21 5.77 16.47 30.40
C VAL A 21 6.59 16.50 29.10
N LEU A 22 7.92 16.66 29.18
CA LEU A 22 8.79 16.54 28.02
C LEU A 22 9.00 15.08 27.55
N GLY A 23 8.74 14.10 28.40
CA GLY A 23 8.91 12.67 28.09
C GLY A 23 7.75 12.02 27.32
N SER A 24 6.60 12.69 27.15
CA SER A 24 5.39 12.05 26.62
C SER A 24 5.21 12.13 25.09
N ALA A 25 6.21 12.61 24.34
CA ALA A 25 6.15 12.67 22.88
C ALA A 25 6.99 11.56 22.23
N VAL A 26 6.64 10.29 22.48
CA VAL A 26 7.11 9.20 21.62
C VAL A 26 6.24 9.25 20.37
N ALA A 27 6.72 9.91 19.33
CA ALA A 27 6.10 9.84 18.01
C ALA A 27 6.20 8.38 17.53
N ALA A 28 5.07 7.68 17.43
CA ALA A 28 5.02 6.39 16.76
C ALA A 28 5.41 6.63 15.29
N VAL A 29 6.55 6.07 14.88
CA VAL A 29 6.96 6.06 13.47
C VAL A 29 6.14 5.00 12.77
N ALA A 30 4.95 5.39 12.32
CA ALA A 30 4.11 4.53 11.50
C ALA A 30 4.87 4.10 10.24
N ALA A 31 4.62 2.87 9.79
CA ALA A 31 5.07 2.40 8.50
C ALA A 31 4.73 3.43 7.41
N SER A 32 5.73 3.76 6.59
CA SER A 32 5.53 4.61 5.43
C SER A 32 5.82 3.83 4.17
N LEU A 33 4.88 3.87 3.24
CA LEU A 33 4.98 3.22 1.95
C LEU A 33 5.78 4.10 0.99
N SER A 34 6.78 3.53 0.34
CA SER A 34 7.62 4.22 -0.65
C SER A 34 7.22 3.92 -2.08
N LEU A 35 6.67 2.73 -2.33
CA LEU A 35 6.20 2.30 -3.65
C LEU A 35 4.93 1.45 -3.55
N PHE A 36 4.00 1.68 -4.47
CA PHE A 36 2.91 0.75 -4.76
C PHE A 36 2.56 0.79 -6.24
N THR A 37 2.82 -0.29 -6.96
CA THR A 37 2.65 -0.35 -8.40
C THR A 37 2.08 -1.68 -8.86
N ALA A 38 1.31 -1.63 -9.94
CA ALA A 38 0.81 -2.80 -10.66
C ALA A 38 1.26 -2.72 -12.12
N SER A 39 1.80 -3.82 -12.62
CA SER A 39 2.29 -3.92 -14.00
C SER A 39 1.95 -5.27 -14.62
N TYR A 40 1.79 -5.30 -15.94
CA TYR A 40 1.61 -6.55 -16.66
C TYR A 40 2.91 -7.35 -16.65
N ASP A 41 2.82 -8.61 -16.23
CA ASP A 41 3.88 -9.61 -16.37
C ASP A 41 3.33 -10.83 -17.11
N SER A 42 3.57 -10.85 -18.42
CA SER A 42 3.12 -11.93 -19.30
C SER A 42 1.59 -12.10 -19.24
N ALA A 43 1.10 -13.24 -18.72
CA ALA A 43 -0.33 -13.54 -18.54
C ALA A 43 -0.83 -13.26 -17.10
N ARG A 44 -0.07 -12.48 -16.32
CA ARG A 44 -0.37 -12.16 -14.93
C ARG A 44 -0.17 -10.67 -14.70
N VAL A 45 -0.58 -10.21 -13.53
CA VAL A 45 -0.24 -8.86 -13.05
C VAL A 45 0.69 -9.01 -11.88
N ARG A 46 1.82 -8.30 -11.96
CA ARG A 46 2.78 -8.16 -10.88
C ARG A 46 2.41 -6.92 -10.08
N ILE A 47 2.14 -7.11 -8.80
CA ILE A 47 1.92 -6.04 -7.83
C ILE A 47 3.13 -5.98 -6.92
N ASP A 48 3.78 -4.83 -6.86
CA ASP A 48 4.93 -4.60 -5.98
C ASP A 48 4.60 -3.48 -4.99
N TRP A 49 4.99 -3.69 -3.73
CA TRP A 49 5.00 -2.64 -2.73
C TRP A 49 6.31 -2.64 -1.95
N GLU A 50 6.72 -1.44 -1.56
CA GLU A 50 7.93 -1.21 -0.78
C GLU A 50 7.61 -0.34 0.42
N VAL A 51 8.11 -0.75 1.59
CA VAL A 51 7.94 -0.06 2.87
C VAL A 51 9.29 0.46 3.33
N ASN A 52 9.30 1.67 3.88
CA ASN A 52 10.50 2.26 4.49
C ASN A 52 10.84 1.60 5.83
N THR A 53 9.81 1.24 6.58
CA THR A 53 9.87 0.58 7.88
C THR A 53 8.65 -0.30 8.08
N GLU A 54 8.83 -1.42 8.76
CA GLU A 54 7.75 -2.30 9.22
C GLU A 54 7.43 -2.11 10.70
N ALA A 55 7.98 -1.05 11.31
CA ALA A 55 7.64 -0.67 12.67
C ALA A 55 6.12 -0.56 12.77
N ASP A 56 5.55 -1.34 13.69
CA ASP A 56 4.13 -1.38 14.00
C ASP A 56 3.20 -1.88 12.87
N VAL A 57 3.74 -2.59 11.86
CA VAL A 57 2.87 -3.29 10.89
C VAL A 57 2.43 -4.64 11.43
N THR A 58 1.13 -4.87 11.40
CA THR A 58 0.50 -6.17 11.74
C THR A 58 0.30 -7.03 10.49
N SER A 59 -0.22 -6.44 9.40
CA SER A 59 -0.47 -7.14 8.14
C SER A 59 -0.62 -6.19 6.95
N PHE A 60 -0.43 -6.77 5.76
CA PHE A 60 -0.71 -6.15 4.47
C PHE A 60 -1.89 -6.84 3.80
N ASP A 61 -3.02 -6.14 3.64
CA ASP A 61 -4.18 -6.60 2.91
C ASP A 61 -4.15 -6.08 1.48
N LEU A 62 -4.05 -6.99 0.52
CA LEU A 62 -4.16 -6.65 -0.90
C LEU A 62 -5.53 -7.04 -1.41
N ALA A 63 -6.21 -6.09 -2.03
CA ALA A 63 -7.50 -6.29 -2.66
C ALA A 63 -7.54 -5.65 -4.05
N ARG A 64 -8.46 -6.10 -4.90
CA ARG A 64 -8.68 -5.52 -6.22
C ARG A 64 -10.14 -5.24 -6.49
N LYS A 65 -10.40 -4.37 -7.45
CA LYS A 65 -11.69 -4.25 -8.11
C LYS A 65 -11.55 -3.91 -9.59
N THR A 66 -12.52 -4.31 -10.38
CA THR A 66 -12.69 -3.86 -11.76
C THR A 66 -13.50 -2.57 -11.82
N SER A 67 -13.51 -1.89 -12.98
CA SER A 67 -14.34 -0.69 -13.17
C SER A 67 -15.84 -0.94 -13.02
N THR A 68 -16.29 -2.19 -13.17
CA THR A 68 -17.70 -2.58 -13.04
C THR A 68 -18.08 -3.03 -11.63
N GLU A 69 -17.10 -3.21 -10.74
CA GLU A 69 -17.32 -3.66 -9.37
C GLU A 69 -17.46 -2.48 -8.40
N THR A 70 -18.45 -2.55 -7.53
CA THR A 70 -18.69 -1.56 -6.47
C THR A 70 -17.80 -1.77 -5.25
N SER A 71 -17.33 -3.00 -5.03
CA SER A 71 -16.58 -3.40 -3.84
C SER A 71 -15.25 -4.07 -4.21
N TYR A 72 -14.27 -3.95 -3.30
CA TYR A 72 -13.00 -4.64 -3.43
C TYR A 72 -13.13 -6.10 -3.03
N SER A 73 -12.57 -6.99 -3.84
CA SER A 73 -12.38 -8.40 -3.53
C SER A 73 -10.98 -8.63 -2.97
N ALA A 74 -10.87 -9.33 -1.85
CA ALA A 74 -9.58 -9.66 -1.25
C ALA A 74 -8.78 -10.60 -2.17
N LEU A 75 -7.48 -10.34 -2.28
CA LEU A 75 -6.53 -11.17 -3.03
C LEU A 75 -5.62 -11.95 -2.09
N THR A 76 -5.02 -11.27 -1.11
CA THR A 76 -4.13 -11.88 -0.13
C THR A 76 -4.01 -11.02 1.12
N ASN A 77 -3.68 -11.66 2.24
CA ASN A 77 -3.18 -11.04 3.46
C ASN A 77 -1.74 -11.52 3.66
N VAL A 78 -0.81 -10.61 3.89
CA VAL A 78 0.61 -10.91 4.05
C VAL A 78 1.09 -10.42 5.41
N THR A 79 1.68 -11.32 6.20
CA THR A 79 2.35 -10.96 7.45
C THR A 79 3.73 -10.37 7.16
N PRO A 80 4.13 -9.26 7.82
CA PRO A 80 5.46 -8.69 7.68
C PRO A 80 6.54 -9.72 8.05
N ASN A 81 7.61 -9.74 7.28
CA ASN A 81 8.70 -10.72 7.43
C ASN A 81 10.09 -10.06 7.55
N GLY A 82 10.14 -8.73 7.77
CA GLY A 82 11.37 -7.95 7.84
C GLY A 82 11.90 -7.50 6.48
N GLN A 83 11.26 -7.90 5.38
CA GLN A 83 11.65 -7.45 4.04
C GLN A 83 11.12 -6.05 3.76
N ARG A 84 11.88 -5.27 3.00
CA ARG A 84 11.41 -3.96 2.52
C ARG A 84 10.47 -4.07 1.33
N ARG A 85 10.63 -5.11 0.51
CA ARG A 85 9.95 -5.24 -0.77
C ARG A 85 9.16 -6.54 -0.82
N TYR A 86 7.94 -6.40 -1.29
CA TYR A 86 6.99 -7.49 -1.45
C TYR A 86 6.48 -7.52 -2.88
N THR A 87 6.16 -8.72 -3.35
CA THR A 87 5.62 -8.96 -4.69
C THR A 87 4.48 -9.95 -4.60
N PHE A 88 3.37 -9.65 -5.28
CA PHE A 88 2.24 -10.54 -5.48
C PHE A 88 1.94 -10.69 -6.97
N TYR A 89 1.60 -11.92 -7.38
CA TYR A 89 1.22 -12.23 -8.76
C TYR A 89 -0.26 -12.55 -8.85
N ASP A 90 -1.03 -11.63 -9.42
CA ASP A 90 -2.44 -11.85 -9.71
C ASP A 90 -2.59 -12.56 -11.07
N ALA A 91 -2.87 -13.86 -11.01
CA ALA A 91 -3.10 -14.69 -12.18
C ALA A 91 -4.55 -14.65 -12.70
N ASN A 92 -5.47 -14.05 -11.94
CA ASN A 92 -6.90 -14.07 -12.26
C ASN A 92 -7.35 -12.87 -13.10
N VAL A 93 -6.40 -12.15 -13.69
CA VAL A 93 -6.65 -11.01 -14.59
C VAL A 93 -6.86 -11.47 -16.03
N PHE A 94 -6.24 -12.59 -16.41
CA PHE A 94 -6.38 -13.23 -17.70
C PHE A 94 -6.92 -14.64 -17.54
N ARG A 95 -7.77 -15.07 -18.49
CA ARG A 95 -8.17 -16.47 -18.64
C ARG A 95 -7.45 -17.03 -19.86
N THR A 96 -6.79 -18.16 -19.67
CA THR A 96 -6.26 -18.97 -20.76
C THR A 96 -7.32 -20.00 -21.12
N ALA A 97 -8.01 -19.82 -22.24
CA ALA A 97 -8.82 -20.88 -22.82
C ALA A 97 -7.89 -22.00 -23.31
N SER A 98 -8.31 -23.26 -23.20
CA SER A 98 -7.50 -24.41 -23.64
C SER A 98 -7.08 -24.25 -25.11
N GLY A 99 -5.77 -24.01 -25.32
CA GLY A 99 -5.18 -23.83 -26.66
C GLY A 99 -5.32 -22.44 -27.30
N GLY A 100 -5.84 -21.44 -26.57
CA GLY A 100 -6.07 -20.08 -27.10
C GLY A 100 -5.13 -19.02 -26.52
N ALA A 101 -5.08 -17.85 -27.17
CA ALA A 101 -4.40 -16.66 -26.64
C ALA A 101 -5.04 -16.20 -25.31
N PRO A 102 -4.27 -15.61 -24.37
CA PRO A 102 -4.82 -15.07 -23.13
C PRO A 102 -5.89 -14.02 -23.41
N THR A 103 -7.07 -14.19 -22.83
CA THR A 103 -8.16 -13.20 -22.91
C THR A 103 -8.36 -12.53 -21.56
N PRO A 104 -8.69 -11.23 -21.49
CA PRO A 104 -8.94 -10.56 -20.21
C PRO A 104 -10.10 -11.23 -19.47
N ALA A 105 -9.83 -11.77 -18.28
CA ALA A 105 -10.85 -12.41 -17.44
C ALA A 105 -11.85 -11.40 -16.84
N LEU A 106 -11.40 -10.14 -16.75
CA LEU A 106 -12.02 -9.04 -16.01
C LEU A 106 -12.62 -7.95 -16.93
N GLY A 107 -13.04 -8.31 -18.14
CA GLY A 107 -13.75 -7.39 -19.05
C GLY A 107 -12.86 -6.37 -19.77
N GLY A 108 -11.53 -6.48 -19.67
CA GLY A 108 -10.57 -5.65 -20.43
C GLY A 108 -10.44 -4.19 -19.99
N GLY A 109 -11.27 -3.75 -19.03
CA GLY A 109 -11.20 -2.42 -18.41
C GLY A 109 -10.04 -2.28 -17.41
N PRO A 110 -9.82 -1.06 -16.88
CA PRO A 110 -8.81 -0.82 -15.86
C PRO A 110 -9.14 -1.59 -14.57
N VAL A 111 -8.09 -2.01 -13.87
CA VAL A 111 -8.18 -2.72 -12.59
C VAL A 111 -7.53 -1.86 -11.52
N THR A 112 -8.25 -1.62 -10.42
CA THR A 112 -7.74 -0.88 -9.28
C THR A 112 -7.32 -1.85 -8.18
N TYR A 113 -6.09 -1.73 -7.70
CA TYR A 113 -5.59 -2.45 -6.54
C TYR A 113 -5.54 -1.52 -5.33
N ARG A 114 -5.87 -2.07 -4.16
CA ARG A 114 -5.75 -1.42 -2.87
C ARG A 114 -4.86 -2.24 -1.96
N LEU A 115 -3.84 -1.59 -1.42
CA LEU A 115 -3.04 -2.11 -0.33
C LEU A 115 -3.50 -1.42 0.96
N THR A 116 -3.93 -2.19 1.95
CA THR A 116 -4.24 -1.72 3.29
C THR A 116 -3.19 -2.24 4.25
N ILE A 117 -2.48 -1.33 4.92
CA ILE A 117 -1.49 -1.62 5.95
C ILE A 117 -2.18 -1.50 7.29
N HIS A 118 -2.20 -2.58 8.06
CA HIS A 118 -2.78 -2.61 9.40
C HIS A 118 -1.71 -2.37 10.45
N GLY A 119 -2.03 -1.55 11.45
CA GLY A 119 -1.15 -1.26 12.58
C GLY A 119 -1.91 -0.63 13.75
N PRO A 120 -1.26 -0.46 14.92
CA PRO A 120 -1.87 0.10 16.12
C PRO A 120 -2.25 1.58 15.96
N GLY A 121 -1.65 2.30 15.01
CA GLY A 121 -2.00 3.67 14.64
C GLY A 121 -3.23 3.80 13.75
N GLY A 122 -3.89 2.69 13.41
CA GLY A 122 -4.98 2.61 12.45
C GLY A 122 -4.54 2.16 11.05
N ASP A 123 -5.53 1.90 10.21
CA ASP A 123 -5.29 1.38 8.86
C ASP A 123 -4.89 2.48 7.88
N GLN A 124 -3.88 2.21 7.06
CA GLN A 124 -3.48 3.09 5.96
C GLN A 124 -3.76 2.41 4.63
N SER A 125 -4.40 3.11 3.69
CA SER A 125 -4.75 2.55 2.39
C SER A 125 -4.12 3.30 1.23
N PHE A 126 -3.58 2.55 0.28
CA PHE A 126 -2.91 3.04 -0.92
C PHE A 126 -3.53 2.41 -2.16
N LEU A 127 -3.55 3.16 -3.26
CA LEU A 127 -4.18 2.72 -4.51
C LEU A 127 -3.17 2.75 -5.65
N THR A 128 -3.29 1.78 -6.55
CA THR A 128 -2.63 1.81 -7.85
C THR A 128 -3.61 1.28 -8.91
N VAL A 129 -3.49 1.80 -10.14
CA VAL A 129 -4.39 1.46 -11.23
C VAL A 129 -3.58 0.83 -12.34
N LEU A 130 -3.94 -0.41 -12.67
CA LEU A 130 -3.48 -1.05 -13.89
C LEU A 130 -4.40 -0.60 -15.03
N ALA A 131 -3.83 0.09 -16.01
CA ALA A 131 -4.54 0.46 -17.23
C ALA A 131 -5.08 -0.80 -17.92
N GLY A 132 -6.28 -0.73 -18.49
CA GLY A 132 -6.86 -1.85 -19.23
C GLY A 132 -5.99 -2.25 -20.43
N THR A 133 -6.12 -3.51 -20.87
CA THR A 133 -5.42 -3.96 -22.07
C THR A 133 -5.91 -3.16 -23.29
N PRO A 134 -5.01 -2.58 -24.10
CA PRO A 134 -5.41 -1.81 -25.26
C PRO A 134 -6.28 -2.67 -26.19
N SER A 135 -7.38 -2.08 -26.66
CA SER A 135 -8.31 -2.77 -27.56
C SER A 135 -7.58 -3.20 -28.85
N SER A 136 -8.10 -4.22 -29.54
CA SER A 136 -7.53 -4.68 -30.82
C SER A 136 -7.45 -3.56 -31.86
N VAL A 137 -8.38 -2.61 -31.81
CA VAL A 137 -8.41 -1.40 -32.65
C VAL A 137 -7.26 -0.47 -32.29
N GLN A 138 -7.01 -0.23 -31.00
CA GLN A 138 -5.94 0.66 -30.56
C GLN A 138 -4.55 0.08 -30.90
N ARG A 139 -4.41 -1.26 -30.87
CA ARG A 139 -3.21 -1.96 -31.32
C ARG A 139 -3.03 -1.86 -32.84
N SER A 140 -4.08 -2.07 -33.63
CA SER A 140 -3.98 -1.98 -35.10
C SER A 140 -3.61 -0.58 -35.56
N TRP A 141 -4.15 0.47 -34.94
CA TRP A 141 -3.74 1.84 -35.22
C TRP A 141 -2.27 2.13 -34.89
N GLY A 142 -1.75 1.54 -33.81
CA GLY A 142 -0.33 1.64 -33.45
C GLY A 142 0.58 1.01 -34.51
N THR A 143 0.22 -0.18 -34.99
CA THR A 143 0.96 -0.87 -36.07
C THR A 143 0.87 -0.11 -37.39
N ILE A 144 -0.32 0.35 -37.79
CA ILE A 144 -0.52 1.15 -39.02
C ILE A 144 0.33 2.42 -38.97
N LYS A 145 0.29 3.18 -37.86
CA LYS A 145 1.12 4.38 -37.69
C LYS A 145 2.62 4.10 -37.70
N SER A 146 3.05 2.86 -37.47
CA SER A 146 4.47 2.47 -37.56
C SER A 146 4.92 2.25 -39.00
N MET A 147 4.00 1.97 -39.93
CA MET A 147 4.31 1.68 -41.33
C MET A 147 4.51 2.94 -42.18
N PHE A 148 4.10 4.11 -41.67
CA PHE A 148 4.19 5.40 -42.35
C PHE A 148 5.25 6.32 -41.72
N ARG A 149 6.29 5.72 -41.12
CA ARG A 149 7.44 6.42 -40.51
C ARG A 149 8.67 6.20 -41.34
#